data_AF-A0A7X7R4H5-F1
#
_entry.id   AF-A0A7X7R4H5-F1
#
_cell.length_a   1.000
_cell.length_b   1.000
_cell.length_c   1.000
_cell.angle_alpha   90.00
_cell.angle_beta   90.00
_cell.angle_gamma   90.00
#
_symmetry.space_group_name_H-M   'P 1'
#
loop_
_entity.id
_entity.type
_entity.pdbx_description
1 polymer ?
#
loop_
_entity_poly.entity_id
_entity_poly.type
_entity_poly.pdbx_seq_one_letter_code
_entity_poly.pdbx_strand_id
1 'polypeptide(L)'
;MADTFMMANEKKAYTLIDRATYLALKDKYELEPIVEGDPVLFNPYGVIPLNPEKFPNRDFEGATAFAEWLTSEKGQKMIGEFGMDEYGQSLFIPDAK
;
A
#
# COMPACT_ATOMS: atom_id res chain seq x y z
N MET A 1 12.42 -3.84 3.39
CA MET A 1 12.64 -2.45 2.88
C MET A 1 13.35 -1.57 3.90
N ALA A 2 13.00 -1.63 5.20
CA ALA A 2 13.67 -0.85 6.25
C ALA A 2 15.22 -0.99 6.27
N ASP A 3 15.75 -2.22 6.25
CA ASP A 3 17.20 -2.44 6.28
C ASP A 3 17.91 -1.83 5.07
N THR A 4 17.29 -1.90 3.88
CA THR A 4 17.82 -1.30 2.65
C THR A 4 17.87 0.22 2.75
N PHE A 5 16.85 0.85 3.35
CA PHE A 5 16.81 2.30 3.59
C PHE A 5 17.90 2.76 4.56
N MET A 6 18.07 2.04 5.67
CA MET A 6 19.15 2.27 6.62
C MET A 6 20.53 2.16 5.95
N MET A 7 20.77 1.08 5.21
CA MET A 7 22.05 0.89 4.49
C MET A 7 22.29 1.98 3.45
N ALA A 8 21.25 2.41 2.72
CA ALA A 8 21.37 3.50 1.75
C ALA A 8 21.75 4.81 2.43
N ASN A 9 21.15 5.11 3.59
CA ASN A 9 21.48 6.28 4.39
C ASN A 9 22.95 6.25 4.84
N GLU A 10 23.39 5.15 5.44
CA GLU A 10 24.78 4.98 5.90
C GLU A 10 25.80 5.09 4.76
N LYS A 11 25.45 4.55 3.58
CA LYS A 11 26.31 4.58 2.39
C LYS A 11 26.21 5.87 1.58
N LYS A 12 25.33 6.81 1.95
CA LYS A 12 25.01 8.01 1.15
C LYS A 12 24.63 7.65 -0.29
N ALA A 13 23.76 6.65 -0.44
CA ALA A 13 23.32 6.09 -1.71
C ALA A 13 21.81 6.29 -1.92
N TYR A 14 21.35 5.94 -3.12
CA TYR A 14 19.92 5.95 -3.46
C TYR A 14 19.31 4.56 -3.25
N THR A 15 18.02 4.53 -2.94
CA THR A 15 17.21 3.31 -2.94
C THR A 15 15.78 3.61 -3.37
N LEU A 16 15.11 2.63 -3.96
CA LEU A 16 13.67 2.62 -4.06
C LEU A 16 13.07 2.14 -2.73
N ILE A 17 12.01 2.78 -2.27
CA ILE A 17 11.30 2.46 -1.03
C ILE A 17 9.83 2.83 -1.19
N ASP A 18 8.92 2.06 -0.57
CA ASP A 18 7.51 2.43 -0.51
C ASP A 18 7.25 3.60 0.45
N ARG A 19 6.17 4.35 0.20
CA ARG A 19 5.82 5.55 0.97
C ARG A 19 5.63 5.26 2.45
N ALA A 20 4.96 4.16 2.81
CA ALA A 20 4.63 3.87 4.19
C ALA A 20 5.90 3.56 5.01
N THR A 21 6.82 2.76 4.47
CA THR A 21 8.11 2.50 5.13
C THR A 21 8.94 3.77 5.26
N TYR A 22 8.96 4.65 4.25
CA TYR A 22 9.65 5.95 4.36
C TYR A 22 9.06 6.80 5.48
N LEU A 23 7.73 6.99 5.52
CA LEU A 23 7.08 7.83 6.53
C LEU A 23 7.28 7.30 7.96
N ALA A 24 7.32 5.98 8.14
CA ALA A 24 7.61 5.37 9.44
C ALA A 24 9.07 5.54 9.92
N LEU A 25 10.00 5.86 9.01
CA LEU A 25 11.44 5.92 9.28
C LEU A 25 12.07 7.29 9.01
N LYS A 26 11.33 8.25 8.43
CA LYS A 26 11.86 9.56 8.00
C LYS A 26 12.53 10.34 9.13
N ASP A 27 12.07 10.19 10.38
CA ASP A 27 12.65 10.91 11.53
C ASP A 27 13.91 10.22 12.09
N LYS A 28 14.25 9.03 11.60
CA LYS A 28 15.42 8.25 12.03
C LYS A 28 16.62 8.38 11.09
N TYR A 29 16.41 8.79 9.84
CA TYR A 29 17.42 8.81 8.79
C TYR A 29 17.29 10.09 7.95
N GLU A 30 18.34 10.47 7.22
CA GLU A 30 18.44 11.77 6.54
C GLU A 30 18.11 11.70 5.03
N LEU A 31 17.69 10.53 4.53
CA LEU A 31 17.33 10.37 3.13
C LEU A 31 15.97 11.00 2.83
N GLU A 32 15.91 11.82 1.79
CA GLU A 32 14.70 12.47 1.31
C GLU A 32 14.24 11.92 -0.05
N PRO A 33 12.93 11.92 -0.34
CA PRO A 33 12.41 11.59 -1.66
C PRO A 33 12.93 12.58 -2.70
N ILE A 34 13.61 12.07 -3.74
CA ILE A 34 14.05 12.88 -4.89
C ILE A 34 13.24 12.62 -6.16
N VAL A 35 12.48 11.53 -6.19
CA VAL A 35 11.60 11.11 -7.30
C VAL A 35 10.35 10.45 -6.71
N GLU A 36 9.17 10.95 -7.06
CA GLU A 36 7.87 10.42 -6.62
C GLU A 36 6.75 10.82 -7.60
N GLY A 37 5.62 10.11 -7.55
CA GLY A 37 4.41 10.45 -8.31
C GLY A 37 4.36 9.99 -9.76
N ASP A 38 5.45 9.44 -10.31
CA ASP A 38 5.43 8.84 -11.65
C ASP A 38 4.53 7.58 -11.66
N PRO A 39 3.61 7.43 -12.64
CA PRO A 39 2.75 6.24 -12.74
C PRO A 39 3.51 4.90 -12.77
N VAL A 40 4.76 4.87 -13.23
CA VAL A 40 5.60 3.65 -13.20
C VAL A 40 5.94 3.19 -11.78
N LEU A 41 5.85 4.10 -10.80
CA LEU A 41 6.10 3.83 -9.38
C LEU A 41 4.84 3.42 -8.64
N PHE A 42 3.67 3.41 -9.29
CA PHE A 42 2.44 2.98 -8.65
C PHE A 42 2.51 1.48 -8.34
N ASN A 43 2.09 1.13 -7.13
CA ASN A 43 2.03 -0.24 -6.66
C ASN A 43 0.54 -0.63 -6.47
N PRO A 44 -0.17 -0.98 -7.55
CA PRO A 44 -1.60 -1.28 -7.48
C PRO A 44 -1.86 -2.59 -6.74
N TYR A 45 -2.96 -2.63 -5.98
CA TYR A 45 -3.40 -3.81 -5.24
C TYR A 45 -4.67 -4.38 -5.87
N GLY A 46 -4.76 -5.71 -5.92
CA GLY A 46 -5.94 -6.42 -6.40
C GLY A 46 -6.48 -7.39 -5.35
N VAL A 47 -7.80 -7.48 -5.24
CA VAL A 47 -8.50 -8.54 -4.50
C VAL A 47 -9.00 -9.58 -5.49
N ILE A 48 -8.63 -10.84 -5.29
CA ILE A 48 -8.92 -11.93 -6.24
C ILE A 48 -9.56 -13.10 -5.49
N PRO A 49 -10.89 -13.26 -5.56
CA PRO A 49 -11.57 -14.46 -5.08
C PRO A 49 -11.06 -15.72 -5.82
N LEU A 50 -10.95 -16.83 -5.09
CA LEU A 50 -10.50 -18.11 -5.68
C LEU A 50 -11.55 -18.69 -6.63
N ASN A 51 -11.11 -19.49 -7.59
CA ASN A 51 -12.02 -20.21 -8.49
C ASN A 51 -12.73 -21.37 -7.74
N PRO A 52 -14.08 -21.39 -7.68
CA PRO A 52 -14.83 -22.42 -6.96
C PRO A 52 -14.76 -23.82 -7.57
N GLU A 53 -14.61 -23.93 -8.89
CA GLU A 53 -14.44 -25.22 -9.57
C GLU A 53 -13.12 -25.90 -9.16
N LYS A 54 -12.09 -25.09 -8.89
CA LYS A 54 -10.77 -25.59 -8.46
C LYS A 54 -10.67 -25.83 -6.96
N PHE A 55 -11.45 -25.12 -6.15
CA PHE A 55 -11.34 -25.12 -4.69
C PHE A 55 -12.70 -25.28 -3.98
N PRO A 56 -13.45 -26.37 -4.20
CA PRO A 56 -14.88 -26.45 -3.85
C PRO A 56 -15.23 -26.27 -2.35
N ASN A 57 -14.28 -26.46 -1.43
CA ASN A 57 -14.50 -26.40 0.02
C ASN A 57 -13.97 -25.10 0.66
N ARG A 58 -14.20 -23.95 0.02
CA ARG A 58 -13.80 -22.62 0.51
C ARG A 58 -15.03 -21.73 0.70
N ASP A 59 -14.86 -20.67 1.49
CA ASP A 59 -15.90 -19.67 1.73
C ASP A 59 -15.97 -18.66 0.58
N PHE A 60 -16.75 -18.98 -0.46
CA PHE A 60 -16.92 -18.12 -1.63
C PHE A 60 -17.84 -16.93 -1.38
N GLU A 61 -18.83 -17.10 -0.51
CA GLU A 61 -19.73 -16.03 -0.12
C GLU A 61 -18.95 -14.95 0.65
N GLY A 62 -18.16 -15.35 1.63
CA GLY A 62 -17.29 -14.44 2.39
C GLY A 62 -16.22 -13.77 1.52
N ALA A 63 -15.59 -14.50 0.60
CA ALA A 63 -14.63 -13.91 -0.34
C ALA A 63 -15.26 -12.86 -1.27
N THR A 64 -16.49 -13.12 -1.75
CA THR A 64 -17.23 -12.18 -2.60
C THR A 64 -17.66 -10.95 -1.80
N ALA A 65 -18.25 -11.15 -0.62
CA ALA A 65 -18.65 -10.06 0.27
C ALA A 65 -17.46 -9.18 0.67
N PHE A 66 -16.29 -9.77 0.91
CA PHE A 66 -15.07 -9.02 1.20
C PHE A 66 -14.60 -8.20 -0.01
N ALA A 67 -14.57 -8.80 -1.21
CA ALA A 67 -14.18 -8.10 -2.42
C ALA A 67 -15.12 -6.91 -2.72
N GLU A 68 -16.44 -7.13 -2.65
CA GLU A 68 -17.45 -6.10 -2.85
C GLU A 68 -17.36 -4.97 -1.81
N TRP A 69 -17.16 -5.32 -0.53
CA TRP A 69 -16.97 -4.33 0.52
C TRP A 69 -15.69 -3.51 0.29
N LEU A 70 -14.58 -4.17 -0.05
CA LEU A 70 -13.30 -3.52 -0.25
C LEU A 70 -13.35 -2.52 -1.40
N THR A 71 -14.09 -2.84 -2.47
CA THR A 71 -14.27 -1.94 -3.64
C THR A 71 -15.45 -0.98 -3.52
N SER A 72 -16.25 -1.06 -2.45
CA SER A 72 -17.36 -0.13 -2.21
C SER A 72 -16.89 1.28 -1.87
N GLU A 73 -17.75 2.29 -2.02
CA GLU A 73 -17.47 3.67 -1.59
C GLU A 73 -16.97 3.76 -0.14
N LYS A 74 -17.57 2.95 0.75
CA LYS A 74 -17.16 2.90 2.16
C LYS A 74 -15.75 2.35 2.32
N GLY A 75 -15.44 1.22 1.66
CA GLY A 75 -14.12 0.60 1.72
C GLY A 75 -13.03 1.53 1.15
N GLN A 76 -13.29 2.09 -0.03
CA GLN A 76 -12.39 3.02 -0.71
C GLN A 76 -12.16 4.31 0.11
N LYS A 77 -13.21 4.85 0.74
CA LYS A 77 -13.07 6.00 1.65
C LYS A 77 -12.16 5.66 2.84
N MET A 78 -12.38 4.51 3.48
CA MET A 78 -11.55 4.08 4.61
C MET A 78 -10.07 3.88 4.20
N ILE A 79 -9.82 3.37 2.99
CA ILE A 79 -8.47 3.25 2.43
C ILE A 79 -7.84 4.64 2.25
N GLY A 80 -8.58 5.58 1.65
CA GLY A 80 -8.10 6.93 1.41
C GLY A 80 -7.82 7.75 2.68
N GLU A 81 -8.58 7.50 3.75
CA GLU A 81 -8.38 8.18 5.06
C GLU A 81 -7.25 7.54 5.89
N PHE A 82 -6.81 6.34 5.53
CA PHE A 82 -5.81 5.60 6.31
C PHE A 82 -4.46 6.32 6.38
N GLY A 83 -3.99 6.56 7.60
CA GLY A 83 -2.71 7.21 7.89
C GLY A 83 -2.73 8.74 7.92
N MET A 84 -3.86 9.39 7.59
CA MET A 84 -3.96 10.86 7.64
C MET A 84 -3.64 11.43 9.03
N ASP A 85 -4.21 10.84 10.08
CA ASP A 85 -4.03 11.32 11.46
C ASP A 85 -2.59 11.16 11.97
N GLU A 86 -1.91 10.09 11.55
CA GLU A 86 -0.57 9.73 12.03
C GLU A 86 0.54 10.39 11.21
N TYR A 87 0.38 10.46 9.89
CA TYR A 87 1.43 10.89 8.95
C TYR A 87 1.13 12.23 8.26
N GLY A 88 -0.03 12.82 8.51
CA GLY A 88 -0.48 14.06 7.86
C GLY A 88 -0.83 13.90 6.37
N GLN A 89 -0.87 12.66 5.87
CA GLN A 89 -1.17 12.32 4.49
C GLN A 89 -1.76 10.91 4.40
N SER A 90 -2.49 10.65 3.32
CA SER A 90 -2.97 9.30 3.03
C SER A 90 -1.81 8.38 2.64
N LEU A 91 -1.83 7.15 3.14
CA LEU A 91 -0.86 6.12 2.75
C LEU A 91 -1.24 5.39 1.46
N PHE A 92 -2.52 5.38 1.10
CA PHE A 92 -3.04 4.63 -0.04
C PHE A 92 -4.05 5.47 -0.82
N ILE A 93 -3.93 5.46 -2.14
CA ILE A 93 -4.87 6.16 -3.02
C ILE A 93 -5.87 5.14 -3.55
N PRO A 94 -7.17 5.24 -3.20
CA PRO A 94 -8.20 4.33 -3.70
C PRO A 94 -8.39 4.50 -5.22
N ASP A 95 -8.47 3.39 -5.94
CA ASP A 95 -8.61 3.34 -7.41
C ASP A 95 -9.65 2.31 -7.91
N ALA A 96 -10.46 1.74 -7.01
CA ALA A 96 -11.52 0.83 -7.42
C ALA A 96 -12.55 1.54 -8.30
N LYS A 97 -13.05 0.81 -9.30
CA LYS A 97 -14.05 1.29 -10.27
C LYS A 97 -15.47 0.95 -9.87
#